data_AF-A0A1V4I4T7-F1
#
_entry.id   AF-A0A1V4I4T7-F1
#
_cell.length_a   1.000
_cell.length_b   1.000
_cell.length_c   1.000
_cell.angle_alpha   90.00
_cell.angle_beta   90.00
_cell.angle_gamma   90.00
#
_symmetry.space_group_name_H-M   'P 1'
#
loop_
_entity.id
_entity.type
_entity.pdbx_description
1 polymer ?
#
loop_
_entity_poly.entity_id
_entity_poly.type
_entity_poly.pdbx_seq_one_letter_code
_entity_poly.pdbx_strand_id
1 'polypeptide(L)'
;MAESRENWGSKIGLILAMAGNAIGLGNFWRFPYQAASNGGGAFMIPYFAALIMLGLPLMLVEWNLGRYGGKYGHGTLGPMVYLQAREGVKPRKAAVVGALAGMLAFGVTLLVNSYYNHIIGWTLGYSFLSLTGGYMDSAKSTGEIFVGYIQNPAMVFTFWIIALAGLALAVMRGVQKGIEAWAKLMMPVLYVFGIILAIRALTLGSPVNPDWSSLKGLNFIWNPDFSKLSWTAALAAAGQIFFTLSLGMGIICNYASYLKPEDDVVVSSIATISLNEFAEIVLGSTIVIPIAYAFLGPEGVGAGVGLSFIALPNVFRSMAGGQIFGSLWFLLLFFAGFTSAIAMYNYLTALVEEDLGIERTKASWIIFIAYVIVGLPVGLEPILTKTAELVYLTEVDNWVGSYLLLVLGLIEIVVAAYLMGDKSLTEINKGGIWKVPTWFFNTFVKCIAPLALTIVLVFSTKTYMESGYFNIVPSFVEGMPQLVPWVQGARIVIGLVLIAGFIQSYTSIKNKYKDELSQNKITIRVEG
;
A
#
# COMPACT_ATOMS: atom_id res chain seq x y z
N MET A 1 4.00 -32.37 13.82
CA MET A 1 2.88 -32.45 12.86
C MET A 1 2.83 -31.09 12.19
N ALA A 2 2.95 -31.02 10.86
CA ALA A 2 2.70 -29.77 10.17
C ALA A 2 1.21 -29.45 10.38
N GLU A 3 0.89 -28.45 11.18
CA GLU A 3 -0.47 -27.93 11.25
C GLU A 3 -0.91 -27.62 9.81
N SER A 4 -2.11 -28.04 9.42
CA SER A 4 -2.61 -27.77 8.08
C SER A 4 -2.70 -26.26 7.91
N ARG A 5 -1.91 -25.72 6.98
CA ARG A 5 -1.92 -24.29 6.66
C ARG A 5 -3.34 -23.83 6.37
N GLU A 6 -3.74 -22.71 6.97
CA GLU A 6 -5.08 -22.16 6.75
C GLU A 6 -5.31 -21.81 5.28
N ASN A 7 -6.57 -21.87 4.85
CA ASN A 7 -7.00 -21.43 3.53
C ASN A 7 -8.13 -20.41 3.69
N TRP A 8 -8.41 -19.64 2.64
CA TRP A 8 -9.59 -18.78 2.61
C TRP A 8 -10.88 -19.57 2.81
N GLY A 9 -11.80 -19.04 3.62
CA GLY A 9 -13.07 -19.67 3.95
C GLY A 9 -14.11 -19.54 2.84
N SER A 10 -14.00 -18.51 1.99
CA SER A 10 -14.87 -18.31 0.83
C SER A 10 -14.22 -17.45 -0.25
N LYS A 11 -14.67 -17.61 -1.50
CA LYS A 11 -14.21 -16.80 -2.64
C LYS A 11 -14.52 -15.31 -2.46
N ILE A 12 -15.69 -14.97 -1.93
CA ILE A 12 -16.06 -13.58 -1.62
C ILE A 12 -15.14 -13.03 -0.52
N GLY A 13 -14.85 -13.82 0.51
CA GLY A 13 -13.93 -13.44 1.56
C GLY A 13 -12.52 -13.13 1.06
N LEU A 14 -11.98 -14.00 0.21
CA LEU A 14 -10.72 -13.77 -0.49
C LEU A 14 -10.74 -12.46 -1.29
N ILE A 15 -11.74 -12.26 -2.16
CA ILE A 15 -11.80 -11.08 -3.03
C ILE A 15 -11.94 -9.80 -2.19
N LEU A 16 -12.76 -9.81 -1.14
CA LEU A 16 -12.88 -8.65 -0.25
C LEU A 16 -11.61 -8.39 0.56
N ALA A 17 -10.91 -9.44 1.01
CA ALA A 17 -9.64 -9.27 1.72
C ALA A 17 -8.54 -8.74 0.79
N MET A 18 -8.46 -9.25 -0.44
CA MET A 18 -7.53 -8.77 -1.46
C MET A 18 -7.86 -7.36 -1.92
N ALA A 19 -9.15 -7.03 -2.06
CA ALA A 19 -9.59 -5.68 -2.36
C ALA A 19 -9.30 -4.74 -1.18
N GLY A 20 -9.50 -5.15 0.07
CA GLY A 20 -9.15 -4.36 1.25
C GLY A 20 -7.65 -4.19 1.46
N ASN A 21 -6.83 -5.10 0.94
CA ASN A 21 -5.39 -4.90 0.85
C ASN A 21 -5.03 -3.70 -0.06
N ALA A 22 -5.65 -3.63 -1.25
CA ALA A 22 -5.42 -2.57 -2.23
C ALA A 22 -6.11 -1.25 -1.86
N ILE A 23 -7.36 -1.32 -1.41
CA ILE A 23 -8.20 -0.16 -1.07
C ILE A 23 -7.78 0.38 0.30
N GLY A 24 -6.94 1.39 0.27
CA GLY A 24 -6.36 2.03 1.45
C GLY A 24 -6.50 3.54 1.46
N LEU A 25 -5.65 4.18 2.25
CA LEU A 25 -5.46 5.63 2.25
C LEU A 25 -4.98 6.11 0.87
N GLY A 26 -4.37 5.25 0.05
CA GLY A 26 -3.97 5.55 -1.32
C GLY A 26 -5.12 6.06 -2.18
N ASN A 27 -6.29 5.42 -2.10
CA ASN A 27 -7.44 5.68 -2.97
C ASN A 27 -8.13 7.01 -2.65
N PHE A 28 -8.25 7.31 -1.35
CA PHE A 28 -9.01 8.47 -0.88
C PHE A 28 -8.14 9.68 -0.57
N TRP A 29 -6.85 9.51 -0.34
CA TRP A 29 -5.95 10.60 0.00
C TRP A 29 -4.87 10.83 -1.05
N ARG A 30 -4.11 9.78 -1.42
CA ARG A 30 -2.97 9.92 -2.34
C ARG A 30 -3.39 10.17 -3.78
N PHE A 31 -4.38 9.43 -4.30
CA PHE A 31 -4.83 9.56 -5.68
C PHE A 31 -5.41 10.94 -6.00
N PRO A 32 -6.38 11.49 -5.22
CA PRO A 32 -6.92 12.82 -5.52
C PRO A 32 -5.83 13.89 -5.57
N TYR A 33 -4.86 13.81 -4.65
CA TYR A 33 -3.69 14.67 -4.63
C TYR A 33 -2.83 14.53 -5.90
N GLN A 34 -2.48 13.29 -6.27
CA GLN A 34 -1.65 13.02 -7.45
C GLN A 34 -2.36 13.48 -8.73
N ALA A 35 -3.64 13.17 -8.87
CA ALA A 35 -4.42 13.58 -10.04
C ALA A 35 -4.51 15.10 -10.14
N ALA A 36 -4.84 15.80 -9.04
CA ALA A 36 -4.94 17.25 -9.05
C ALA A 36 -3.60 17.94 -9.36
N SER A 37 -2.51 17.46 -8.76
CA SER A 37 -1.17 18.04 -8.93
C SER A 37 -0.61 17.81 -10.34
N ASN A 38 -1.13 16.83 -11.07
CA ASN A 38 -0.68 16.45 -12.42
C ASN A 38 -1.74 16.76 -13.51
N GLY A 39 -2.61 17.74 -13.28
CA GLY A 39 -3.51 18.27 -14.32
C GLY A 39 -4.88 17.60 -14.41
N GLY A 40 -5.35 16.97 -13.33
CA GLY A 40 -6.70 16.40 -13.22
C GLY A 40 -6.92 15.31 -14.27
N GLY A 41 -7.88 15.52 -15.17
CA GLY A 41 -8.20 14.55 -16.22
C GLY A 41 -7.03 14.19 -17.13
N ALA A 42 -6.05 15.08 -17.31
CA ALA A 42 -4.84 14.77 -18.06
C ALA A 42 -4.05 13.61 -17.44
N PHE A 43 -3.98 13.54 -16.11
CA PHE A 43 -3.30 12.48 -15.36
C PHE A 43 -3.96 11.11 -15.55
N MET A 44 -5.27 11.07 -15.82
CA MET A 44 -6.01 9.82 -16.00
C MET A 44 -5.50 9.00 -17.20
N ILE A 45 -5.00 9.65 -18.24
CA ILE A 45 -4.49 8.98 -19.45
C ILE A 45 -3.26 8.12 -19.13
N PRO A 46 -2.14 8.68 -18.62
CA PRO A 46 -1.01 7.86 -18.23
C PRO A 46 -1.32 6.93 -17.06
N TYR A 47 -2.27 7.28 -16.20
CA TYR A 47 -2.76 6.39 -15.14
C TYR A 47 -3.34 5.08 -15.70
N PHE A 48 -4.30 5.15 -16.63
CA PHE A 48 -4.86 3.95 -17.26
C PHE A 48 -3.83 3.20 -18.11
N ALA A 49 -2.92 3.92 -18.77
CA ALA A 49 -1.81 3.30 -19.48
C ALA A 49 -0.92 2.50 -18.52
N ALA A 50 -0.53 3.07 -17.38
CA ALA A 50 0.25 2.39 -16.35
C ALA A 50 -0.52 1.22 -15.72
N LEU A 51 -1.84 1.33 -15.51
CA LEU A 51 -2.67 0.23 -15.03
C LEU A 51 -2.58 -0.98 -15.98
N ILE A 52 -2.69 -0.76 -17.29
CA ILE A 52 -2.65 -1.83 -18.29
C ILE A 52 -1.22 -2.36 -18.48
N MET A 53 -0.23 -1.46 -18.54
CA MET A 53 1.16 -1.79 -18.85
C MET A 53 1.93 -2.38 -17.67
N LEU A 54 1.57 -2.01 -16.44
CA LEU A 54 2.27 -2.38 -15.20
C LEU A 54 1.34 -3.06 -14.20
N GLY A 55 0.20 -2.44 -13.89
CA GLY A 55 -0.70 -2.91 -12.83
C GLY A 55 -1.23 -4.33 -13.07
N LEU A 56 -1.89 -4.55 -14.22
CA LEU A 56 -2.43 -5.85 -14.62
C LEU A 56 -1.35 -6.96 -14.67
N PRO A 57 -0.22 -6.80 -15.39
CA PRO A 57 0.78 -7.87 -15.49
C PRO A 57 1.43 -8.19 -14.14
N LEU A 58 1.75 -7.20 -13.31
CA LEU A 58 2.34 -7.46 -12.00
C LEU A 58 1.35 -8.10 -11.04
N MET A 59 0.08 -7.68 -11.03
CA MET A 59 -0.94 -8.32 -10.20
C MET A 59 -1.06 -9.82 -10.52
N LEU A 60 -1.08 -10.20 -11.80
CA LEU A 60 -1.10 -11.61 -12.20
C LEU A 60 0.15 -12.37 -11.71
N VAL A 61 1.31 -11.73 -11.77
CA VAL A 61 2.58 -12.30 -11.32
C VAL A 61 2.62 -12.49 -9.81
N GLU A 62 2.18 -11.51 -9.02
CA GLU A 62 2.18 -11.60 -7.55
C GLU A 62 1.18 -12.64 -7.03
N TRP A 63 -0.02 -12.69 -7.61
CA TRP A 63 -0.98 -13.75 -7.28
C TRP A 63 -0.41 -15.14 -7.60
N ASN A 64 0.31 -15.28 -8.71
CA ASN A 64 0.95 -16.54 -9.07
C ASN A 64 2.13 -16.88 -8.15
N LEU A 65 3.00 -15.91 -7.82
CA LEU A 65 4.09 -16.07 -6.84
C LEU A 65 3.57 -16.60 -5.51
N GLY A 66 2.49 -15.98 -5.01
CA GLY A 66 1.83 -16.39 -3.79
C GLY A 66 1.27 -17.80 -3.86
N ARG A 67 0.36 -18.08 -4.79
CA ARG A 67 -0.27 -19.41 -4.91
C ARG A 67 0.76 -20.51 -5.17
N TYR A 68 1.74 -20.24 -6.03
CA TYR A 68 2.80 -21.20 -6.33
C TYR A 68 3.64 -21.49 -5.08
N GLY A 69 4.11 -20.48 -4.35
CA GLY A 69 4.84 -20.74 -3.09
C GLY A 69 3.96 -21.35 -2.00
N GLY A 70 2.66 -21.07 -2.01
CA GLY A 70 1.67 -21.68 -1.14
C GLY A 70 1.59 -23.20 -1.30
N LYS A 71 1.72 -23.72 -2.53
CA LYS A 71 1.86 -25.16 -2.82
C LYS A 71 3.04 -25.81 -2.07
N TYR A 72 4.08 -25.04 -1.76
CA TYR A 72 5.27 -25.49 -1.03
C TYR A 72 5.26 -25.08 0.45
N GLY A 73 4.15 -24.55 0.96
CA GLY A 73 3.99 -24.17 2.35
C GLY A 73 4.70 -22.88 2.75
N HIS A 74 4.88 -21.92 1.82
CA HIS A 74 5.46 -20.61 2.13
C HIS A 74 4.46 -19.48 2.00
N GLY A 75 4.49 -18.58 2.98
CA GLY A 75 3.77 -17.31 3.04
C GLY A 75 4.64 -16.07 2.92
N THR A 76 5.96 -16.25 2.80
CA THR A 76 6.90 -15.15 2.69
C THR A 76 7.52 -15.09 1.29
N LEU A 77 7.82 -13.87 0.83
CA LEU A 77 8.20 -13.63 -0.56
C LEU A 77 9.54 -14.27 -0.94
N GLY A 78 10.51 -14.31 -0.02
CA GLY A 78 11.85 -14.80 -0.34
C GLY A 78 11.88 -16.25 -0.82
N PRO A 79 11.32 -17.21 -0.06
CA PRO A 79 11.12 -18.59 -0.52
C PRO A 79 10.28 -18.70 -1.80
N MET A 80 9.23 -17.88 -1.97
CA MET A 80 8.40 -17.86 -3.19
C MET A 80 9.23 -17.50 -4.43
N VAL A 81 10.03 -16.43 -4.33
CA VAL A 81 10.89 -15.98 -5.42
C VAL A 81 12.02 -16.97 -5.68
N TYR A 82 12.62 -17.57 -4.65
CA TYR A 82 13.62 -18.63 -4.80
C TYR A 82 13.09 -19.81 -5.63
N LEU A 83 11.87 -20.28 -5.31
CA LEU A 83 11.24 -21.41 -5.96
C LEU A 83 11.01 -21.22 -7.46
N GLN A 84 10.75 -19.98 -7.89
CA GLN A 84 10.61 -19.63 -9.30
C GLN A 84 11.95 -19.33 -9.96
N ALA A 85 12.83 -18.59 -9.28
CA ALA A 85 14.14 -18.20 -9.82
C ALA A 85 15.05 -19.40 -10.09
N ARG A 86 14.96 -20.47 -9.28
CA ARG A 86 15.77 -21.69 -9.46
C ARG A 86 15.47 -22.46 -10.76
N GLU A 87 14.37 -22.15 -11.44
CA GLU A 87 14.04 -22.74 -12.75
C GLU A 87 14.93 -22.16 -13.88
N GLY A 88 15.37 -20.91 -13.75
CA GLY A 88 16.20 -20.23 -14.75
C GLY A 88 17.67 -20.08 -14.36
N VAL A 89 18.01 -20.13 -13.07
CA VAL A 89 19.39 -20.04 -12.58
C VAL A 89 19.72 -21.11 -11.53
N LYS A 90 21.01 -21.33 -11.27
CA LYS A 90 21.45 -22.30 -10.26
C LYS A 90 20.92 -21.94 -8.85
N PRO A 91 20.57 -22.92 -8.00
CA PRO A 91 19.98 -22.70 -6.67
C PRO A 91 20.70 -21.68 -5.79
N ARG A 92 22.04 -21.65 -5.78
CA ARG A 92 22.79 -20.65 -4.99
C ARG A 92 22.54 -19.21 -5.45
N LYS A 93 22.40 -18.96 -6.75
CA LYS A 93 22.06 -17.63 -7.29
C LYS A 93 20.60 -17.30 -7.01
N ALA A 94 19.70 -18.28 -7.21
CA ALA A 94 18.28 -18.13 -6.88
C ALA A 94 18.06 -17.78 -5.40
N ALA A 95 18.87 -18.32 -4.48
CA ALA A 95 18.77 -18.01 -3.06
C ALA A 95 19.14 -16.56 -2.74
N VAL A 96 20.10 -15.97 -3.46
CA VAL A 96 20.43 -14.55 -3.33
C VAL A 96 19.29 -13.68 -3.86
N VAL A 97 18.73 -14.02 -5.03
CA VAL A 97 17.58 -13.30 -5.61
C VAL A 97 16.37 -13.37 -4.66
N GLY A 98 16.06 -14.56 -4.13
CA GLY A 98 15.02 -14.75 -3.13
C GLY A 98 15.28 -13.95 -1.85
N ALA A 99 16.51 -13.96 -1.33
CA ALA A 99 16.86 -13.18 -0.14
C ALA A 99 16.74 -11.67 -0.35
N LEU A 100 17.10 -11.17 -1.55
CA LEU A 100 16.90 -9.76 -1.91
C LEU A 100 15.41 -9.40 -1.98
N ALA A 101 14.59 -10.23 -2.61
CA ALA A 101 13.14 -10.00 -2.66
C ALA A 101 12.50 -10.04 -1.25
N GLY A 102 12.86 -11.04 -0.45
CA GLY A 102 12.38 -11.18 0.93
C GLY A 102 12.84 -10.03 1.84
N MET A 103 14.07 -9.54 1.66
CA MET A 103 14.58 -8.34 2.33
C MET A 103 13.69 -7.13 2.06
N LEU A 104 13.38 -6.88 0.78
CA LEU A 104 12.57 -5.72 0.40
C LEU A 104 11.15 -5.85 0.92
N ALA A 105 10.50 -7.02 0.79
CA ALA A 105 9.15 -7.22 1.33
C ALA A 105 9.10 -7.11 2.86
N PHE A 106 10.12 -7.62 3.57
CA PHE A 106 10.23 -7.44 5.01
C PHE A 106 10.38 -5.95 5.40
N GLY A 107 11.26 -5.23 4.71
CA GLY A 107 11.47 -3.80 4.94
C GLY A 107 10.20 -3.00 4.68
N VAL A 108 9.51 -3.27 3.58
CA VAL A 108 8.25 -2.63 3.21
C VAL A 108 7.18 -2.90 4.27
N THR A 109 6.90 -4.15 4.56
CA THR A 109 5.80 -4.50 5.49
C THR A 109 6.05 -4.06 6.93
N LEU A 110 7.31 -3.92 7.35
CA LEU A 110 7.65 -3.39 8.67
C LEU A 110 7.67 -1.86 8.71
N LEU A 111 8.31 -1.20 7.74
CA LEU A 111 8.54 0.24 7.78
C LEU A 111 7.40 1.06 7.18
N VAL A 112 6.76 0.59 6.10
CA VAL A 112 5.56 1.25 5.56
C VAL A 112 4.46 1.19 6.60
N ASN A 113 4.20 0.00 7.14
CA ASN A 113 3.12 -0.16 8.08
C ASN A 113 3.38 0.58 9.42
N SER A 114 4.64 0.84 9.80
CA SER A 114 4.94 1.54 11.05
C SER A 114 4.41 2.97 11.06
N TYR A 115 4.62 3.77 10.01
CA TYR A 115 4.04 5.11 9.90
C TYR A 115 2.58 5.07 9.46
N TYR A 116 2.19 4.09 8.62
CA TYR A 116 0.82 3.95 8.16
C TYR A 116 -0.15 3.72 9.33
N ASN A 117 0.26 2.94 10.34
CA ASN A 117 -0.49 2.73 11.57
C ASN A 117 -0.72 4.03 12.38
N HIS A 118 0.18 5.00 12.33
CA HIS A 118 -0.06 6.32 12.92
C HIS A 118 -1.18 7.05 12.19
N ILE A 119 -1.16 7.06 10.85
CA ILE A 119 -2.19 7.72 10.05
C ILE A 119 -3.56 7.04 10.29
N ILE A 120 -3.61 5.72 10.40
CA ILE A 120 -4.83 4.99 10.81
C ILE A 120 -5.30 5.47 12.18
N GLY A 121 -4.41 5.58 13.17
CA GLY A 121 -4.72 6.17 14.47
C GLY A 121 -5.27 7.59 14.36
N TRP A 122 -4.70 8.43 13.49
CA TRP A 122 -5.18 9.79 13.25
C TRP A 122 -6.59 9.79 12.66
N THR A 123 -6.87 8.94 11.68
CA THR A 123 -8.22 8.83 11.10
C THR A 123 -9.25 8.38 12.14
N LEU A 124 -8.90 7.44 13.02
CA LEU A 124 -9.77 7.04 14.12
C LEU A 124 -10.01 8.18 15.11
N GLY A 125 -8.96 8.90 15.52
CA GLY A 125 -9.09 10.05 16.40
C GLY A 125 -9.90 11.20 15.78
N TYR A 126 -9.70 11.48 14.50
CA TYR A 126 -10.48 12.49 13.78
C TYR A 126 -11.92 12.07 13.54
N SER A 127 -12.23 10.77 13.45
CA SER A 127 -13.62 10.30 13.43
C SER A 127 -14.34 10.66 14.73
N PHE A 128 -13.66 10.52 15.87
CA PHE A 128 -14.14 10.93 17.18
C PHE A 128 -14.28 12.45 17.30
N LEU A 129 -13.28 13.22 16.86
CA LEU A 129 -13.36 14.69 16.84
C LEU A 129 -14.49 15.20 15.94
N SER A 130 -14.73 14.56 14.80
CA SER A 130 -15.84 14.91 13.91
C SER A 130 -17.19 14.69 14.58
N LEU A 131 -17.34 13.55 15.26
CA LEU A 131 -18.59 13.16 15.89
C LEU A 131 -18.92 14.04 17.10
N THR A 132 -17.90 14.43 17.86
CA THR A 132 -18.03 15.26 19.07
C THR A 132 -17.98 16.76 18.79
N GLY A 133 -17.72 17.15 17.54
CA GLY A 133 -17.59 18.56 17.14
C GLY A 133 -16.27 19.22 17.56
N GLY A 134 -15.22 18.44 17.86
CA GLY A 134 -13.92 18.90 18.37
C GLY A 134 -13.16 19.89 17.47
N TYR A 135 -13.55 20.02 16.19
CA TYR A 135 -13.00 21.02 15.26
C TYR A 135 -14.04 21.96 14.64
N MET A 136 -15.28 21.98 15.17
CA MET A 136 -16.37 22.80 14.62
C MET A 136 -16.28 24.28 15.02
N ASP A 137 -15.43 24.61 15.99
CA ASP A 137 -15.18 26.00 16.39
C ASP A 137 -14.42 26.77 15.31
N SER A 138 -15.18 27.44 14.43
CA SER A 138 -15.10 28.89 14.28
C SER A 138 -13.72 29.53 14.38
N ALA A 139 -13.40 29.88 15.62
CA ALA A 139 -12.29 30.75 15.98
C ALA A 139 -10.93 30.05 15.91
N LYS A 140 -10.90 28.71 15.84
CA LYS A 140 -9.67 27.93 15.81
C LYS A 140 -9.34 27.50 14.38
N SER A 141 -8.06 27.62 14.02
CA SER A 141 -7.56 27.10 12.76
C SER A 141 -7.55 25.57 12.79
N THR A 142 -8.03 24.93 11.72
CA THR A 142 -7.94 23.47 11.60
C THR A 142 -6.48 22.99 11.51
N GLY A 143 -5.56 23.86 11.06
CA GLY A 143 -4.13 23.59 11.10
C GLY A 143 -3.61 23.51 12.54
N GLU A 144 -4.01 24.44 13.41
CA GLU A 144 -3.65 24.41 14.84
C GLU A 144 -4.24 23.19 15.54
N ILE A 145 -5.45 22.78 15.16
CA ILE A 145 -6.08 21.55 15.68
C ILE A 145 -5.27 20.32 15.29
N PHE A 146 -4.81 20.23 14.03
CA PHE A 146 -3.97 19.13 13.59
C PHE A 146 -2.62 19.10 14.29
N VAL A 147 -1.93 20.23 14.37
CA VAL A 147 -0.66 20.35 15.11
C VAL A 147 -0.87 19.97 16.58
N GLY A 148 -1.91 20.49 17.22
CA GLY A 148 -2.26 20.15 18.59
C GLY A 148 -2.57 18.66 18.78
N TYR A 149 -3.16 18.00 17.78
CA TYR A 149 -3.44 16.57 17.81
C TYR A 149 -2.16 15.74 17.76
N ILE A 150 -1.29 15.96 16.75
CA ILE A 150 -0.06 15.15 16.57
C ILE A 150 0.99 15.42 17.64
N GLN A 151 0.95 16.59 18.28
CA GLN A 151 1.86 16.94 19.38
C GLN A 151 1.33 16.55 20.77
N ASN A 152 0.09 16.07 20.87
CA ASN A 152 -0.51 15.62 22.13
C ASN A 152 -0.29 14.11 22.33
N PRO A 153 0.61 13.70 23.25
CA PRO A 153 0.94 12.29 23.45
C PRO A 153 -0.28 11.43 23.84
N ALA A 154 -1.21 11.99 24.61
CA ALA A 154 -2.41 11.27 25.03
C ALA A 154 -3.31 10.95 23.82
N MET A 155 -3.56 11.93 22.95
CA MET A 155 -4.41 11.71 21.78
C MET A 155 -3.73 10.80 20.75
N VAL A 156 -2.51 11.16 20.33
CA VAL A 156 -1.84 10.47 19.22
C VAL A 156 -1.51 9.01 19.56
N PHE A 157 -1.03 8.73 20.78
CA PHE A 157 -0.69 7.36 21.18
C PHE A 157 -1.92 6.54 21.55
N THR A 158 -2.97 7.12 22.15
CA THR A 158 -4.19 6.35 22.47
C THR A 158 -4.83 5.79 21.19
N PHE A 159 -5.10 6.62 20.19
CA PHE A 159 -5.76 6.13 18.98
C PHE A 159 -4.84 5.25 18.12
N TRP A 160 -3.53 5.51 18.10
CA TRP A 160 -2.56 4.63 17.45
C TRP A 160 -2.53 3.23 18.09
N ILE A 161 -2.42 3.15 19.42
CA ILE A 161 -2.38 1.86 20.13
C ILE A 161 -3.72 1.11 20.01
N ILE A 162 -4.85 1.81 20.04
CA ILE A 162 -6.17 1.19 19.79
C ILE A 162 -6.22 0.57 18.39
N ALA A 163 -5.81 1.33 17.36
CA ALA A 163 -5.77 0.81 15.99
C ALA A 163 -4.83 -0.40 15.87
N LEU A 164 -3.62 -0.30 16.43
CA LEU A 164 -2.62 -1.36 16.39
C LEU A 164 -3.07 -2.62 17.15
N ALA A 165 -3.74 -2.46 18.30
CA ALA A 165 -4.34 -3.56 19.04
C ALA A 165 -5.45 -4.23 18.23
N GLY A 166 -6.27 -3.46 17.51
CA GLY A 166 -7.26 -3.98 16.57
C GLY A 166 -6.61 -4.86 15.49
N LEU A 167 -5.49 -4.42 14.91
CA LEU A 167 -4.74 -5.20 13.91
C LEU A 167 -4.20 -6.50 14.51
N ALA A 168 -3.59 -6.45 15.70
CA ALA A 168 -3.10 -7.63 16.39
C ALA A 168 -4.22 -8.64 16.64
N LEU A 169 -5.39 -8.17 17.07
CA LEU A 169 -6.60 -8.98 17.32
C LEU A 169 -7.17 -9.57 16.02
N ALA A 170 -7.14 -8.82 14.92
CA ALA A 170 -7.56 -9.32 13.62
C ALA A 170 -6.63 -10.45 13.15
N VAL A 171 -5.31 -10.25 13.18
CA VAL A 171 -4.35 -11.21 12.63
C VAL A 171 -4.19 -12.45 13.52
N MET A 172 -4.23 -12.31 14.85
CA MET A 172 -4.08 -13.46 15.77
C MET A 172 -5.18 -14.51 15.60
N ARG A 173 -6.35 -14.13 15.05
CA ARG A 173 -7.48 -15.03 14.81
C ARG A 173 -7.39 -15.83 13.50
N GLY A 174 -6.28 -15.74 12.77
CA GLY A 174 -6.11 -16.45 11.51
C GLY A 174 -6.70 -15.73 10.30
N VAL A 175 -6.61 -16.38 9.15
CA VAL A 175 -7.10 -15.92 7.85
C VAL A 175 -8.64 -15.89 7.86
N GLN A 176 -9.30 -16.96 8.27
CA GLN A 176 -10.76 -17.07 8.16
C GLN A 176 -11.52 -16.28 9.24
N LYS A 177 -11.18 -16.50 10.52
CA LYS A 177 -11.89 -15.88 11.66
C LYS A 177 -11.37 -14.48 11.99
N GLY A 178 -10.22 -14.11 11.44
CA GLY A 178 -9.61 -12.81 11.54
C GLY A 178 -9.80 -12.03 10.25
N ILE A 179 -8.82 -12.11 9.36
CA ILE A 179 -8.67 -11.26 8.17
C ILE A 179 -9.96 -11.23 7.33
N GLU A 180 -10.48 -12.40 6.94
CA GLU A 180 -11.68 -12.51 6.12
C GLU A 180 -12.92 -11.98 6.84
N ALA A 181 -13.07 -12.22 8.14
CA ALA A 181 -14.20 -11.72 8.92
C ALA A 181 -14.22 -10.20 9.00
N TRP A 182 -13.07 -9.57 9.24
CA TRP A 182 -12.94 -8.11 9.26
C TRP A 182 -13.16 -7.52 7.87
N ALA A 183 -12.60 -8.12 6.81
CA ALA A 183 -12.81 -7.66 5.43
C ALA A 183 -14.28 -7.74 5.00
N LYS A 184 -14.99 -8.82 5.35
CA LYS A 184 -16.43 -8.99 5.07
C LYS A 184 -17.31 -7.94 5.76
N LEU A 185 -16.84 -7.32 6.83
CA LEU A 185 -17.54 -6.24 7.52
C LEU A 185 -17.12 -4.87 7.00
N MET A 186 -15.81 -4.58 7.03
CA MET A 186 -15.28 -3.25 6.75
C MET A 186 -15.40 -2.85 5.29
N MET A 187 -15.21 -3.78 4.34
CA MET A 187 -15.25 -3.45 2.91
C MET A 187 -16.64 -3.00 2.45
N PRO A 188 -17.74 -3.73 2.74
CA PRO A 188 -19.07 -3.25 2.39
C PRO A 188 -19.41 -1.92 3.06
N VAL A 189 -19.05 -1.73 4.33
CA VAL A 189 -19.32 -0.48 5.05
C VAL A 189 -18.56 0.70 4.45
N LEU A 190 -17.30 0.50 4.07
CA LEU A 190 -16.48 1.48 3.35
C LEU A 190 -17.17 1.92 2.06
N TYR A 191 -17.66 0.98 1.23
CA TYR A 191 -18.38 1.31 0.00
C TYR A 191 -19.67 2.09 0.28
N VAL A 192 -20.43 1.70 1.30
CA VAL A 192 -21.65 2.43 1.69
C VAL A 192 -21.31 3.87 2.08
N PHE A 193 -20.29 4.08 2.91
CA PHE A 193 -19.85 5.42 3.30
C PHE A 193 -19.36 6.22 2.09
N GLY A 194 -18.59 5.59 1.19
CA GLY A 194 -18.10 6.22 -0.02
C GLY A 194 -19.22 6.66 -0.95
N ILE A 195 -20.25 5.84 -1.14
CA ILE A 195 -21.42 6.18 -1.96
C ILE A 195 -22.19 7.36 -1.35
N ILE A 196 -22.43 7.36 -0.03
CA ILE A 196 -23.10 8.47 0.65
C ILE A 196 -22.31 9.78 0.47
N LEU A 197 -21.00 9.72 0.66
CA LEU A 197 -20.12 10.89 0.51
C LEU A 197 -20.04 11.35 -0.95
N ALA A 198 -20.04 10.44 -1.92
CA ALA A 198 -20.04 10.78 -3.35
C ALA A 198 -21.35 11.48 -3.75
N ILE A 199 -22.50 10.98 -3.30
CA ILE A 199 -23.80 11.64 -3.51
C ILE A 199 -23.78 13.04 -2.87
N ARG A 200 -23.25 13.16 -1.65
CA ARG A 200 -23.12 14.46 -0.99
C ARG A 200 -22.22 15.39 -1.79
N ALA A 201 -21.06 14.92 -2.23
CA ALA A 201 -20.10 15.68 -3.01
C ALA A 201 -20.73 16.26 -4.27
N LEU A 202 -21.49 15.46 -5.01
CA LEU A 202 -22.16 15.89 -6.25
C LEU A 202 -23.30 16.89 -6.00
N THR A 203 -23.96 16.83 -4.83
CA THR A 203 -25.10 17.69 -4.49
C THR A 203 -24.73 18.98 -3.74
N LEU A 204 -23.43 19.27 -3.55
CA LEU A 204 -22.96 20.46 -2.84
C LEU A 204 -23.23 21.79 -3.57
N GLY A 205 -23.28 21.78 -4.89
CA GLY A 205 -23.40 23.00 -5.68
C GLY A 205 -22.16 23.90 -5.54
N SER A 206 -22.39 25.19 -5.33
CA SER A 206 -21.35 26.24 -5.21
C SER A 206 -21.43 26.93 -3.84
N PRO A 207 -20.93 26.31 -2.76
CA PRO A 207 -21.17 26.76 -1.39
C PRO A 207 -20.39 28.02 -0.99
N VAL A 208 -19.25 28.29 -1.64
CA VAL A 208 -18.34 29.40 -1.29
C VAL A 208 -18.28 30.45 -2.39
N ASN A 209 -18.09 30.02 -3.64
CA ASN A 209 -17.96 30.90 -4.80
C ASN A 209 -18.84 30.34 -5.94
N PRO A 210 -19.69 31.17 -6.60
CA PRO A 210 -20.52 30.73 -7.74
C PRO A 210 -19.72 30.02 -8.84
N ASP A 211 -18.46 30.41 -9.05
CA ASP A 211 -17.57 29.82 -10.05
C ASP A 211 -16.97 28.47 -9.64
N TRP A 212 -17.08 28.09 -8.38
CA TRP A 212 -16.52 26.87 -7.82
C TRP A 212 -17.66 25.91 -7.45
N SER A 213 -18.02 25.05 -8.39
CA SER A 213 -19.06 24.04 -8.18
C SER A 213 -18.48 22.63 -8.05
N SER A 214 -19.17 21.77 -7.32
CA SER A 214 -18.86 20.34 -7.25
C SER A 214 -18.77 19.69 -8.64
N LEU A 215 -19.68 20.04 -9.55
CA LEU A 215 -19.69 19.55 -10.92
C LEU A 215 -18.49 20.06 -11.74
N LYS A 216 -18.00 21.27 -11.50
CA LYS A 216 -16.75 21.75 -12.12
C LYS A 216 -15.54 20.95 -11.61
N GLY A 217 -15.51 20.61 -10.32
CA GLY A 217 -14.50 19.69 -9.78
C GLY A 217 -14.57 18.29 -10.40
N LEU A 218 -15.78 17.78 -10.66
CA LEU A 218 -15.96 16.52 -11.38
C LEU A 218 -15.45 16.64 -12.84
N ASN A 219 -15.81 17.72 -13.53
CA ASN A 219 -15.31 17.97 -14.88
C ASN A 219 -13.78 18.10 -14.92
N PHE A 220 -13.16 18.65 -13.88
CA PHE A 220 -11.71 18.76 -13.79
C PHE A 220 -11.00 17.40 -13.83
N ILE A 221 -11.59 16.33 -13.27
CA ILE A 221 -11.00 14.98 -13.32
C ILE A 221 -11.48 14.16 -14.54
N TRP A 222 -12.67 14.43 -15.08
CA TRP A 222 -13.24 13.66 -16.20
C TRP A 222 -13.09 14.29 -17.59
N ASN A 223 -12.65 15.55 -17.67
CA ASN A 223 -12.38 16.24 -18.94
C ASN A 223 -10.87 16.53 -19.10
N PRO A 224 -10.13 15.68 -19.84
CA PRO A 224 -8.68 15.78 -19.94
C PRO A 224 -8.22 17.03 -20.71
N ASP A 225 -7.40 17.86 -20.06
CA ASP A 225 -6.63 18.90 -20.72
C ASP A 225 -5.28 18.34 -21.21
N PHE A 226 -5.23 17.99 -22.50
CA PHE A 226 -4.02 17.43 -23.12
C PHE A 226 -2.79 18.35 -23.03
N SER A 227 -2.97 19.66 -22.80
CA SER A 227 -1.84 20.59 -22.60
C SER A 227 -1.09 20.36 -21.27
N LYS A 228 -1.72 19.66 -20.32
CA LYS A 228 -1.15 19.30 -19.02
C LYS A 228 -0.45 17.94 -19.02
N LEU A 229 -0.53 17.18 -20.12
CA LEU A 229 0.20 15.93 -20.25
C LEU A 229 1.71 16.17 -20.21
N SER A 230 2.38 15.47 -19.30
CA SER A 230 3.82 15.59 -19.12
C SER A 230 4.44 14.25 -18.74
N TRP A 231 5.75 14.15 -18.94
CA TRP A 231 6.51 12.98 -18.48
C TRP A 231 6.44 12.82 -16.95
N THR A 232 6.45 13.94 -16.22
CA THR A 232 6.28 13.94 -14.75
C THR A 232 4.95 13.32 -14.33
N ALA A 233 3.86 13.68 -15.01
CA ALA A 233 2.55 13.08 -14.77
C ALA A 233 2.54 11.57 -15.04
N ALA A 234 3.26 11.12 -16.06
CA ALA A 234 3.38 9.70 -16.38
C ALA A 234 4.16 8.89 -15.32
N LEU A 235 5.24 9.46 -14.78
CA LEU A 235 5.99 8.83 -13.69
C LEU A 235 5.16 8.80 -12.39
N ALA A 236 4.45 9.89 -12.07
CA ALA A 236 3.55 9.94 -10.93
C ALA A 236 2.41 8.91 -11.05
N ALA A 237 1.85 8.75 -12.25
CA ALA A 237 0.83 7.75 -12.54
C ALA A 237 1.34 6.32 -12.31
N ALA A 238 2.53 5.98 -12.81
CA ALA A 238 3.14 4.67 -12.57
C ALA A 238 3.37 4.41 -11.07
N GLY A 239 3.90 5.40 -10.34
CA GLY A 239 4.06 5.30 -8.88
C GLY A 239 2.74 5.21 -8.10
N GLN A 240 1.65 5.78 -8.63
CA GLN A 240 0.32 5.62 -8.04
C GLN A 240 -0.22 4.19 -8.22
N ILE A 241 -0.08 3.60 -9.41
CA ILE A 241 -0.52 2.23 -9.68
C ILE A 241 0.14 1.22 -8.75
N PHE A 242 1.45 1.37 -8.50
CA PHE A 242 2.16 0.50 -7.55
C PHE A 242 1.59 0.60 -6.14
N PHE A 243 1.38 1.83 -5.67
CA PHE A 243 0.89 2.06 -4.32
C PHE A 243 -0.55 1.59 -4.14
N THR A 244 -1.46 1.97 -5.04
CA THR A 244 -2.89 1.66 -4.89
C THR A 244 -3.20 0.18 -5.07
N LEU A 245 -2.44 -0.54 -5.91
CA LEU A 245 -2.63 -1.98 -6.07
C LEU A 245 -1.80 -2.79 -5.08
N SER A 246 -1.03 -2.13 -4.21
CA SER A 246 -0.10 -2.75 -3.27
C SER A 246 0.98 -3.63 -3.92
N LEU A 247 1.40 -3.26 -5.13
CA LEU A 247 2.38 -4.02 -5.92
C LEU A 247 3.80 -3.79 -5.40
N GLY A 248 4.63 -4.83 -5.49
CA GLY A 248 6.00 -4.81 -5.02
C GLY A 248 6.12 -4.71 -3.49
N MET A 249 5.11 -5.16 -2.75
CA MET A 249 5.11 -5.19 -1.28
C MET A 249 5.22 -6.61 -0.71
N GLY A 250 4.98 -7.65 -1.53
CA GLY A 250 4.93 -9.06 -1.10
C GLY A 250 3.65 -9.46 -0.35
N ILE A 251 2.74 -8.53 -0.10
CA ILE A 251 1.51 -8.79 0.67
C ILE A 251 0.42 -9.48 -0.17
N ILE A 252 0.34 -9.18 -1.46
CA ILE A 252 -0.52 -9.93 -2.40
C ILE A 252 -0.02 -11.37 -2.49
N CYS A 253 1.29 -11.56 -2.64
CA CYS A 253 1.93 -12.89 -2.62
C CYS A 253 1.58 -13.65 -1.32
N ASN A 254 1.65 -13.00 -0.17
CA ASN A 254 1.27 -13.63 1.10
C ASN A 254 -0.21 -14.05 1.14
N TYR A 255 -1.14 -13.17 0.76
CA TYR A 255 -2.56 -13.51 0.75
C TYR A 255 -2.89 -14.61 -0.28
N ALA A 256 -2.27 -14.57 -1.45
CA ALA A 256 -2.47 -15.57 -2.50
C ALA A 256 -1.85 -16.93 -2.11
N SER A 257 -0.93 -16.96 -1.15
CA SER A 257 -0.35 -18.22 -0.66
C SER A 257 -1.29 -19.11 0.16
N TYR A 258 -2.42 -18.55 0.61
CA TYR A 258 -3.51 -19.30 1.26
C TYR A 258 -4.56 -19.82 0.26
N LEU A 259 -4.28 -19.70 -1.05
CA LEU A 259 -5.06 -20.33 -2.11
C LEU A 259 -4.69 -21.80 -2.27
N LYS A 260 -5.65 -22.60 -2.72
CA LYS A 260 -5.38 -23.97 -3.17
C LYS A 260 -4.69 -23.94 -4.53
N PRO A 261 -3.94 -25.00 -4.89
CA PRO A 261 -3.20 -25.05 -6.16
C PRO A 261 -4.06 -24.86 -7.42
N GLU A 262 -5.34 -25.22 -7.37
CA GLU A 262 -6.30 -25.12 -8.49
C GLU A 262 -7.27 -23.92 -8.37
N ASP A 263 -7.10 -23.05 -7.38
CA ASP A 263 -7.97 -21.86 -7.26
C ASP A 263 -7.61 -20.82 -8.32
N ASP A 264 -8.61 -20.24 -8.99
CA ASP A 264 -8.42 -19.21 -10.02
C ASP A 264 -7.71 -17.95 -9.47
N VAL A 265 -6.63 -17.54 -10.15
CA VAL A 265 -5.92 -16.27 -9.89
C VAL A 265 -6.22 -15.18 -10.91
N VAL A 266 -6.67 -15.53 -12.12
CA VAL A 266 -6.84 -14.57 -13.22
C VAL A 266 -8.09 -13.73 -13.00
N VAL A 267 -9.25 -14.33 -12.79
CA VAL A 267 -10.48 -13.58 -12.54
C VAL A 267 -10.44 -12.93 -11.16
N SER A 268 -9.88 -13.61 -10.16
CA SER A 268 -9.72 -13.06 -8.81
C SER A 268 -8.83 -11.80 -8.77
N SER A 269 -7.72 -11.78 -9.53
CA SER A 269 -6.88 -10.58 -9.66
C SER A 269 -7.59 -9.44 -10.39
N ILE A 270 -8.27 -9.71 -11.51
CA ILE A 270 -9.03 -8.70 -12.25
C ILE A 270 -10.16 -8.11 -11.38
N ALA A 271 -10.84 -8.94 -10.59
CA ALA A 271 -11.87 -8.48 -9.66
C ALA A 271 -11.28 -7.57 -8.57
N THR A 272 -10.13 -7.94 -8.02
CA THR A 272 -9.40 -7.14 -7.02
C THR A 272 -9.03 -5.77 -7.58
N ILE A 273 -8.43 -5.75 -8.78
CA ILE A 273 -8.08 -4.51 -9.48
C ILE A 273 -9.34 -3.67 -9.72
N SER A 274 -10.41 -4.27 -10.26
CA SER A 274 -11.64 -3.55 -10.57
C SER A 274 -12.30 -2.92 -9.34
N LEU A 275 -12.30 -3.64 -8.20
CA LEU A 275 -12.80 -3.12 -6.93
C LEU A 275 -11.94 -1.96 -6.42
N ASN A 276 -10.62 -2.08 -6.53
CA ASN A 276 -9.68 -1.02 -6.20
C ASN A 276 -9.92 0.24 -7.05
N GLU A 277 -9.94 0.08 -8.37
CA GLU A 277 -10.13 1.19 -9.32
C GLU A 277 -11.49 1.88 -9.15
N PHE A 278 -12.54 1.10 -8.83
CA PHE A 278 -13.83 1.68 -8.49
C PHE A 278 -13.76 2.51 -7.20
N ALA A 279 -13.08 2.02 -6.16
CA ALA A 279 -12.90 2.78 -4.94
C ALA A 279 -12.02 4.03 -5.14
N GLU A 280 -10.97 3.95 -5.95
CA GLU A 280 -10.05 5.06 -6.23
C GLU A 280 -10.67 6.11 -7.15
N ILE A 281 -10.99 5.71 -8.38
CA ILE A 281 -11.40 6.62 -9.44
C ILE A 281 -12.86 7.04 -9.26
N VAL A 282 -13.76 6.10 -8.96
CA VAL A 282 -15.19 6.43 -8.90
C VAL A 282 -15.54 7.05 -7.56
N LEU A 283 -15.08 6.49 -6.42
CA LEU A 283 -15.42 7.04 -5.11
C LEU A 283 -14.43 8.10 -4.65
N GLY A 284 -13.14 7.77 -4.52
CA GLY A 284 -12.11 8.67 -3.99
C GLY A 284 -12.04 10.01 -4.73
N SER A 285 -11.96 9.96 -6.06
CA SER A 285 -11.93 11.17 -6.89
C SER A 285 -13.23 11.98 -6.79
N THR A 286 -14.40 11.34 -6.85
CA THR A 286 -15.71 12.00 -6.81
C THR A 286 -16.04 12.60 -5.45
N ILE A 287 -15.46 12.06 -4.37
CA ILE A 287 -15.59 12.64 -3.04
C ILE A 287 -14.65 13.85 -2.95
N VAL A 288 -13.36 13.61 -3.04
CA VAL A 288 -12.37 14.59 -2.59
C VAL A 288 -12.25 15.76 -3.55
N ILE A 289 -12.17 15.50 -4.86
CA ILE A 289 -11.92 16.55 -5.84
C ILE A 289 -13.11 17.51 -5.93
N PRO A 290 -14.36 17.05 -6.13
CA PRO A 290 -15.54 17.92 -6.10
C PRO A 290 -15.71 18.71 -4.79
N ILE A 291 -15.50 18.09 -3.62
CA ILE A 291 -15.60 18.77 -2.33
C ILE A 291 -14.52 19.85 -2.23
N ALA A 292 -13.26 19.51 -2.48
CA ALA A 292 -12.14 20.46 -2.41
C ALA A 292 -12.33 21.60 -3.42
N TYR A 293 -12.71 21.30 -4.65
CA TYR A 293 -12.93 22.32 -5.68
C TYR A 293 -14.05 23.28 -5.29
N ALA A 294 -15.18 22.78 -4.77
CA ALA A 294 -16.34 23.61 -4.42
C ALA A 294 -16.10 24.58 -3.25
N PHE A 295 -15.20 24.21 -2.32
CA PHE A 295 -14.91 25.02 -1.13
C PHE A 295 -13.57 25.77 -1.17
N LEU A 296 -12.57 25.22 -1.86
CA LEU A 296 -11.19 25.71 -1.87
C LEU A 296 -10.74 26.21 -3.26
N GLY A 297 -11.55 25.96 -4.30
CA GLY A 297 -11.21 26.29 -5.68
C GLY A 297 -10.22 25.30 -6.33
N PRO A 298 -9.81 25.55 -7.58
CA PRO A 298 -8.93 24.66 -8.34
C PRO A 298 -7.56 24.44 -7.68
N GLU A 299 -7.01 25.48 -7.05
CA GLU A 299 -5.70 25.46 -6.42
C GLU A 299 -5.68 24.67 -5.10
N GLY A 300 -6.84 24.55 -4.43
CA GLY A 300 -6.96 23.89 -3.13
C GLY A 300 -7.04 22.37 -3.17
N VAL A 301 -7.10 21.76 -4.36
CA VAL A 301 -7.24 20.29 -4.52
C VAL A 301 -5.91 19.55 -4.29
N GLY A 302 -4.77 20.23 -4.35
CA GLY A 302 -3.42 19.64 -4.32
C GLY A 302 -2.77 19.47 -2.94
N ALA A 303 -3.51 19.44 -1.83
CA ALA A 303 -2.91 19.63 -0.50
C ALA A 303 -2.49 18.36 0.28
N GLY A 304 -1.95 17.29 -0.34
CA GLY A 304 -1.31 16.15 0.37
C GLY A 304 -1.97 15.71 1.70
N VAL A 305 -1.19 15.46 2.78
CA VAL A 305 -1.71 15.12 4.14
C VAL A 305 -2.61 16.23 4.69
N GLY A 306 -2.26 17.49 4.42
CA GLY A 306 -3.04 18.66 4.83
C GLY A 306 -4.47 18.64 4.28
N LEU A 307 -4.73 18.01 3.14
CA LEU A 307 -6.06 17.93 2.54
C LEU A 307 -7.01 17.19 3.49
N SER A 308 -6.61 16.01 3.96
CA SER A 308 -7.46 15.17 4.80
C SER A 308 -7.63 15.69 6.22
N PHE A 309 -6.58 16.24 6.83
CA PHE A 309 -6.57 16.58 8.27
C PHE A 309 -6.65 18.08 8.57
N ILE A 310 -6.54 18.95 7.57
CA ILE A 310 -6.61 20.42 7.74
C ILE A 310 -7.71 21.00 6.87
N ALA A 311 -7.66 20.75 5.56
CA ALA A 311 -8.55 21.39 4.61
C ALA A 311 -9.98 20.80 4.66
N LEU A 312 -10.13 19.47 4.62
CA LEU A 312 -11.44 18.82 4.69
C LEU A 312 -12.17 19.07 6.02
N PRO A 313 -11.52 19.06 7.21
CA PRO A 313 -12.16 19.53 8.44
C PRO A 313 -12.71 20.96 8.33
N ASN A 314 -12.02 21.85 7.60
CA ASN A 314 -12.49 23.22 7.35
C ASN A 314 -13.70 23.25 6.39
N VAL A 315 -13.77 22.31 5.46
CA VAL A 315 -14.94 22.11 4.61
C VAL A 315 -16.11 21.57 5.43
N PHE A 316 -15.90 20.55 6.27
CA PHE A 316 -16.98 19.94 7.03
C PHE A 316 -17.64 20.93 7.99
N ARG A 317 -16.88 21.80 8.69
CA ARG A 317 -17.48 22.82 9.57
C ARG A 317 -18.36 23.85 8.86
N SER A 318 -18.13 24.10 7.57
CA SER A 318 -18.96 25.01 6.76
C SER A 318 -20.09 24.28 6.03
N MET A 319 -20.09 22.95 6.06
CA MET A 319 -21.10 22.11 5.44
C MET A 319 -22.27 21.87 6.41
N ALA A 320 -23.51 22.05 5.93
CA ALA A 320 -24.68 21.58 6.66
C ALA A 320 -24.59 20.06 6.87
N GLY A 321 -24.73 19.62 8.13
CA GLY A 321 -24.50 18.23 8.54
C GLY A 321 -23.01 17.83 8.64
N GLY A 322 -22.11 18.81 8.72
CA GLY A 322 -20.65 18.65 8.72
C GLY A 322 -20.09 17.59 9.65
N GLN A 323 -20.60 17.51 10.89
CA GLN A 323 -20.18 16.49 11.86
C GLN A 323 -20.42 15.07 11.34
N ILE A 324 -21.58 14.81 10.74
CA ILE A 324 -21.95 13.48 10.21
C ILE A 324 -21.05 13.14 9.01
N PHE A 325 -20.92 14.05 8.05
CA PHE A 325 -20.11 13.80 6.86
C PHE A 325 -18.62 13.69 7.18
N GLY A 326 -18.12 14.49 8.13
CA GLY A 326 -16.76 14.38 8.66
C GLY A 326 -16.53 13.03 9.34
N SER A 327 -17.45 12.57 10.19
CA SER A 327 -17.35 11.25 10.83
C SER A 327 -17.34 10.12 9.80
N LEU A 328 -18.22 10.16 8.80
CA LEU A 328 -18.24 9.16 7.73
C LEU A 328 -16.93 9.17 6.93
N TRP A 329 -16.40 10.35 6.62
CA TRP A 329 -15.13 10.51 5.91
C TRP A 329 -13.96 9.88 6.67
N PHE A 330 -13.79 10.22 7.94
CA PHE A 330 -12.68 9.69 8.73
C PHE A 330 -12.85 8.22 9.10
N LEU A 331 -14.07 7.72 9.30
CA LEU A 331 -14.32 6.28 9.44
C LEU A 331 -14.04 5.51 8.15
N LEU A 332 -14.38 6.08 6.99
CA LEU A 332 -14.04 5.51 5.69
C LEU A 332 -12.52 5.40 5.55
N LEU A 333 -11.78 6.47 5.85
CA LEU A 333 -10.32 6.45 5.83
C LEU A 333 -9.76 5.43 6.83
N PHE A 334 -10.34 5.34 8.03
CA PHE A 334 -9.94 4.34 9.03
C PHE A 334 -10.14 2.92 8.51
N PHE A 335 -11.29 2.58 7.93
CA PHE A 335 -11.54 1.24 7.39
C PHE A 335 -10.64 0.92 6.20
N ALA A 336 -10.41 1.87 5.30
CA ALA A 336 -9.49 1.71 4.18
C ALA A 336 -8.06 1.44 4.68
N GLY A 337 -7.55 2.29 5.59
CA GLY A 337 -6.24 2.10 6.17
C GLY A 337 -6.12 0.80 6.97
N PHE A 338 -7.09 0.50 7.82
CA PHE A 338 -7.06 -0.67 8.70
C PHE A 338 -7.05 -1.99 7.91
N THR A 339 -7.88 -2.12 6.87
CA THR A 339 -7.90 -3.34 6.04
C THR A 339 -6.60 -3.57 5.28
N SER A 340 -5.98 -2.51 4.77
CA SER A 340 -4.65 -2.58 4.13
C SER A 340 -3.54 -2.93 5.13
N ALA A 341 -3.57 -2.34 6.34
CA ALA A 341 -2.60 -2.62 7.39
C ALA A 341 -2.69 -4.06 7.93
N ILE A 342 -3.87 -4.69 7.91
CA ILE A 342 -4.02 -6.11 8.24
C ILE A 342 -3.15 -6.97 7.32
N ALA A 343 -3.01 -6.63 6.03
CA ALA A 343 -2.23 -7.41 5.08
C ALA A 343 -0.73 -7.37 5.38
N MET A 344 -0.19 -6.16 5.62
CA MET A 344 1.21 -5.99 6.01
C MET A 344 1.52 -6.64 7.36
N TYR A 345 0.60 -6.51 8.33
CA TYR A 345 0.73 -7.15 9.64
C TYR A 345 0.72 -8.69 9.51
N ASN A 346 -0.17 -9.23 8.68
CA ASN A 346 -0.24 -10.67 8.43
C ASN A 346 1.02 -11.21 7.78
N TYR A 347 1.62 -10.49 6.82
CA TYR A 347 2.88 -10.90 6.20
C TYR A 347 3.97 -11.15 7.25
N LEU A 348 4.18 -10.20 8.17
CA LEU A 348 5.17 -10.33 9.23
C LEU A 348 4.80 -11.42 10.25
N THR A 349 3.51 -11.58 10.55
CA THR A 349 3.05 -12.64 11.45
C THR A 349 3.28 -14.01 10.84
N ALA A 350 2.98 -14.19 9.54
CA ALA A 350 3.24 -15.41 8.80
C ALA A 350 4.74 -15.73 8.72
N LEU A 351 5.59 -14.69 8.60
CA LEU A 351 7.05 -14.88 8.68
C LEU A 351 7.48 -15.45 10.03
N VAL A 352 7.01 -14.87 11.13
CA VAL A 352 7.36 -15.37 12.48
C VAL A 352 6.74 -16.74 12.76
N GLU A 353 5.53 -16.98 12.27
CA GLU A 353 4.83 -18.25 12.41
C GLU A 353 5.49 -19.38 11.62
N GLU A 354 5.69 -19.17 10.32
CA GLU A 354 6.12 -20.22 9.38
C GLU A 354 7.65 -20.39 9.32
N ASP A 355 8.43 -19.30 9.46
CA ASP A 355 9.90 -19.37 9.36
C ASP A 355 10.58 -19.55 10.73
N LEU A 356 9.99 -19.03 11.81
CA LEU A 356 10.54 -19.17 13.18
C LEU A 356 9.78 -20.22 14.02
N GLY A 357 8.66 -20.75 13.54
CA GLY A 357 7.90 -21.80 14.22
C GLY A 357 7.22 -21.31 15.51
N ILE A 358 6.96 -20.00 15.62
CA ILE A 358 6.31 -19.40 16.80
C ILE A 358 4.80 -19.39 16.57
N GLU A 359 4.04 -19.89 17.54
CA GLU A 359 2.56 -19.88 17.50
C GLU A 359 2.00 -18.50 17.08
N ARG A 360 1.03 -18.49 16.17
CA ARG A 360 0.43 -17.30 15.56
C ARG A 360 0.02 -16.20 16.54
N THR A 361 -0.57 -16.56 17.68
CA THR A 361 -0.97 -15.58 18.70
C THR A 361 0.23 -14.83 19.26
N LYS A 362 1.31 -15.56 19.57
CA LYS A 362 2.57 -14.99 20.08
C LYS A 362 3.28 -14.22 18.98
N ALA A 363 3.29 -14.74 17.76
CA ALA A 363 3.81 -14.07 16.58
C ALA A 363 3.14 -12.70 16.39
N SER A 364 1.81 -12.65 16.47
CA SER A 364 1.05 -11.40 16.39
C SER A 364 1.48 -10.40 17.47
N TRP A 365 1.64 -10.80 18.73
CA TRP A 365 2.12 -9.89 19.78
C TRP A 365 3.57 -9.44 19.62
N ILE A 366 4.45 -10.28 19.06
CA ILE A 366 5.82 -9.89 18.71
C ILE A 366 5.78 -8.77 17.66
N ILE A 367 4.93 -8.92 16.64
CA ILE A 367 4.76 -7.90 15.59
C ILE A 367 4.13 -6.61 16.16
N PHE A 368 3.21 -6.71 17.12
CA PHE A 368 2.67 -5.55 17.83
C PHE A 368 3.81 -4.74 18.49
N ILE A 369 4.67 -5.42 19.24
CA ILE A 369 5.81 -4.79 19.92
C ILE A 369 6.80 -4.21 18.90
N ALA A 370 7.07 -4.93 17.81
CA ALA A 370 7.93 -4.44 16.73
C ALA A 370 7.40 -3.13 16.12
N TYR A 371 6.08 -3.05 15.84
CA TYR A 371 5.47 -1.82 15.35
C TYR A 371 5.47 -0.68 16.37
N VAL A 372 5.32 -0.97 17.66
CA VAL A 372 5.50 0.04 18.70
C VAL A 372 6.92 0.61 18.65
N ILE A 373 7.95 -0.25 18.60
CA ILE A 373 9.35 0.19 18.59
C ILE A 373 9.69 0.99 17.33
N VAL A 374 9.37 0.43 16.16
CA VAL A 374 9.74 1.02 14.86
C VAL A 374 8.86 2.22 14.50
N GLY A 375 7.61 2.25 14.96
CA GLY A 375 6.69 3.37 14.76
C GLY A 375 6.86 4.50 15.77
N LEU A 376 7.52 4.28 16.92
CA LEU A 376 7.66 5.31 17.96
C LEU A 376 8.29 6.63 17.46
N PRO A 377 9.35 6.61 16.61
CA PRO A 377 9.94 7.85 16.09
C PRO A 377 8.94 8.75 15.36
N VAL A 378 7.99 8.17 14.62
CA VAL A 378 6.95 8.92 13.87
C VAL A 378 6.08 9.76 14.80
N GLY A 379 5.70 9.22 15.96
CA GLY A 379 4.90 9.96 16.93
C GLY A 379 5.73 10.90 17.82
N LEU A 380 6.98 10.54 18.11
CA LEU A 380 7.86 11.37 18.95
C LEU A 380 8.38 12.62 18.21
N GLU A 381 8.58 12.54 16.90
CA GLU A 381 9.12 13.65 16.10
C GLU A 381 8.32 14.96 16.29
N PRO A 382 7.00 15.01 16.05
CA PRO A 382 6.22 16.23 16.29
C PRO A 382 6.22 16.66 17.76
N ILE A 383 6.15 15.70 18.69
CA ILE A 383 6.10 15.96 20.14
C ILE A 383 7.39 16.65 20.62
N LEU A 384 8.55 16.19 20.15
CA LEU A 384 9.86 16.66 20.59
C LEU A 384 10.32 17.90 19.83
N THR A 385 10.07 17.96 18.52
CA THR A 385 10.50 19.09 17.67
C THR A 385 9.57 20.29 17.75
N LYS A 386 8.33 20.09 18.22
CA LYS A 386 7.25 21.10 18.19
C LYS A 386 6.96 21.64 16.79
N THR A 387 7.26 20.86 15.76
CA THR A 387 6.93 21.16 14.37
C THR A 387 5.77 20.30 13.88
N ALA A 388 5.20 20.69 12.74
CA ALA A 388 4.25 19.89 11.98
C ALA A 388 4.94 19.11 10.84
N GLU A 389 6.25 19.27 10.70
CA GLU A 389 7.07 18.64 9.69
C GLU A 389 7.30 17.18 10.07
N LEU A 390 6.99 16.26 9.15
CA LEU A 390 7.03 14.82 9.38
C LEU A 390 8.21 14.22 8.60
N VAL A 391 9.45 14.67 8.88
CA VAL A 391 10.61 14.34 8.04
C VAL A 391 11.07 12.90 8.22
N TYR A 392 10.88 12.29 9.41
CA TYR A 392 11.16 10.88 9.63
C TYR A 392 10.23 10.03 8.76
N LEU A 393 8.92 10.29 8.83
CA LEU A 393 7.90 9.61 8.02
C LEU A 393 8.22 9.78 6.54
N THR A 394 8.50 11.02 6.11
CA THR A 394 8.78 11.37 4.72
C THR A 394 9.99 10.60 4.19
N GLU A 395 11.09 10.52 4.95
CA GLU A 395 12.28 9.77 4.52
C GLU A 395 12.00 8.27 4.38
N VAL A 396 11.25 7.68 5.33
CA VAL A 396 10.86 6.26 5.27
C VAL A 396 9.94 5.98 4.08
N ASP A 397 8.93 6.81 3.84
CA ASP A 397 8.00 6.67 2.72
C ASP A 397 8.71 6.82 1.37
N ASN A 398 9.61 7.78 1.24
CA ASN A 398 10.37 8.01 0.00
C ASN A 398 11.22 6.79 -0.37
N TRP A 399 11.97 6.23 0.57
CA TRP A 399 12.80 5.06 0.26
C TRP A 399 11.97 3.79 0.16
N VAL A 400 11.16 3.50 1.18
CA VAL A 400 10.54 2.19 1.33
C VAL A 400 9.16 2.14 0.68
N GLY A 401 8.33 3.16 0.91
CA GLY A 401 6.96 3.27 0.38
C GLY A 401 6.87 3.71 -1.08
N SER A 402 7.99 4.08 -1.69
CA SER A 402 8.05 4.52 -3.09
C SER A 402 9.17 3.85 -3.89
N TYR A 403 10.44 4.11 -3.57
CA TYR A 403 11.56 3.67 -4.42
C TYR A 403 11.78 2.15 -4.40
N LEU A 404 11.85 1.53 -3.22
CA LEU A 404 12.16 0.10 -3.07
C LEU A 404 11.01 -0.81 -3.53
N LEU A 405 9.76 -0.34 -3.55
CA LEU A 405 8.63 -1.06 -4.14
C LEU A 405 8.85 -1.34 -5.63
N LEU A 406 9.32 -0.33 -6.36
CA LEU A 406 9.60 -0.45 -7.80
C LEU A 406 10.75 -1.44 -8.05
N VAL A 407 11.78 -1.43 -7.19
CA VAL A 407 12.89 -2.38 -7.25
C VAL A 407 12.38 -3.81 -7.01
N LEU A 408 11.51 -4.01 -6.02
CA LEU A 408 10.93 -5.32 -5.74
C LEU A 408 10.05 -5.81 -6.90
N GLY A 409 9.16 -4.97 -7.42
CA GLY A 409 8.33 -5.30 -8.58
C GLY A 409 9.16 -5.65 -9.82
N LEU A 410 10.32 -4.99 -10.03
CA LEU A 410 11.25 -5.37 -11.11
C LEU A 410 11.87 -6.75 -10.87
N ILE A 411 12.23 -7.09 -9.63
CA ILE A 411 12.74 -8.43 -9.32
C ILE A 411 11.66 -9.49 -9.59
N GLU A 412 10.44 -9.27 -9.12
CA GLU A 412 9.32 -10.19 -9.30
C GLU A 412 8.97 -10.41 -10.78
N ILE A 413 8.86 -9.32 -11.56
CA ILE A 413 8.57 -9.42 -12.98
C ILE A 413 9.69 -10.15 -13.72
N VAL A 414 10.97 -9.90 -13.39
CA VAL A 414 12.11 -10.56 -14.05
C VAL A 414 12.13 -12.04 -13.73
N VAL A 415 11.85 -12.41 -12.47
CA VAL A 415 11.78 -13.80 -12.02
C VAL A 415 10.65 -14.53 -12.76
N ALA A 416 9.45 -13.95 -12.80
CA ALA A 416 8.31 -14.58 -13.45
C ALA A 416 8.45 -14.65 -14.98
N ALA A 417 8.90 -13.56 -15.61
CA ALA A 417 8.94 -13.41 -17.06
C ALA A 417 10.11 -14.18 -17.71
N TYR A 418 11.30 -14.17 -17.08
CA TYR A 418 12.52 -14.67 -17.70
C TYR A 418 13.13 -15.88 -16.98
N LEU A 419 13.10 -15.95 -15.65
CA LEU A 419 13.69 -17.08 -14.93
C LEU A 419 12.75 -18.29 -14.91
N MET A 420 11.48 -18.07 -14.58
CA MET A 420 10.44 -19.10 -14.66
C MET A 420 9.92 -19.26 -16.09
N GLY A 421 9.89 -18.16 -16.86
CA GLY A 421 9.56 -18.17 -18.29
C GLY A 421 8.14 -18.63 -18.57
N ASP A 422 7.96 -19.49 -19.59
CA ASP A 422 6.64 -19.98 -20.03
C ASP A 422 5.93 -20.84 -18.97
N LYS A 423 6.67 -21.39 -18.00
CA LYS A 423 6.06 -22.08 -16.86
C LYS A 423 5.24 -21.12 -16.00
N SER A 424 5.62 -19.84 -15.93
CA SER A 424 4.86 -18.84 -15.19
C SER A 424 3.47 -18.64 -15.81
N LEU A 425 3.37 -18.55 -17.14
CA LEU A 425 2.07 -18.49 -17.83
C LEU A 425 1.23 -19.75 -17.60
N THR A 426 1.88 -20.92 -17.63
CA THR A 426 1.20 -22.19 -17.37
C THR A 426 0.62 -22.23 -15.97
N GLU A 427 1.40 -21.83 -14.96
CA GLU A 427 0.94 -21.74 -13.58
C GLU A 427 -0.15 -20.68 -13.46
N ILE A 428 0.01 -19.44 -13.96
CA ILE A 428 -1.03 -18.39 -13.94
C ILE A 428 -2.38 -18.92 -14.46
N ASN A 429 -2.37 -19.69 -15.55
CA ASN A 429 -3.58 -20.24 -16.17
C ASN A 429 -4.12 -21.52 -15.52
N LYS A 430 -3.40 -22.12 -14.57
CA LYS A 430 -3.84 -23.31 -13.83
C LYS A 430 -5.06 -22.99 -12.96
N GLY A 431 -6.08 -23.83 -12.99
CA GLY A 431 -7.35 -23.59 -12.29
C GLY A 431 -8.16 -22.35 -12.77
N GLY A 432 -7.68 -21.65 -13.80
CA GLY A 432 -8.23 -20.37 -14.22
C GLY A 432 -9.58 -20.50 -14.93
N ILE A 433 -10.55 -19.68 -14.51
CA ILE A 433 -11.83 -19.52 -15.21
C ILE A 433 -11.58 -18.83 -16.56
N TRP A 434 -10.72 -17.82 -16.54
CA TRP A 434 -10.16 -17.17 -17.73
C TRP A 434 -8.68 -17.52 -17.86
N LYS A 435 -8.21 -17.59 -19.10
CA LYS A 435 -6.80 -17.82 -19.40
C LYS A 435 -6.19 -16.56 -19.98
N VAL A 436 -5.06 -16.15 -19.41
CA VAL A 436 -4.18 -15.14 -19.96
C VAL A 436 -3.63 -15.68 -21.29
N PRO A 437 -3.84 -14.99 -22.42
CA PRO A 437 -3.36 -15.47 -23.69
C PRO A 437 -1.84 -15.27 -23.81
N THR A 438 -1.18 -16.13 -24.58
CA THR A 438 0.28 -16.10 -24.77
C THR A 438 0.78 -14.76 -25.32
N TRP A 439 0.02 -14.11 -26.21
CA TRP A 439 0.38 -12.80 -26.75
C TRP A 439 0.40 -11.73 -25.66
N PHE A 440 -0.53 -11.76 -24.71
CA PHE A 440 -0.57 -10.81 -23.61
C PHE A 440 0.63 -11.03 -22.69
N PHE A 441 0.91 -12.29 -22.33
CA PHE A 441 2.06 -12.61 -21.49
C PHE A 441 3.39 -12.18 -22.14
N ASN A 442 3.59 -12.51 -23.42
CA ASN A 442 4.82 -12.13 -24.12
C ASN A 442 4.96 -10.61 -24.29
N THR A 443 3.86 -9.90 -24.54
CA THR A 443 3.89 -8.45 -24.78
C THR A 443 3.98 -7.68 -23.46
N PHE A 444 3.06 -7.92 -22.53
CA PHE A 444 2.96 -7.15 -21.30
C PHE A 444 3.90 -7.66 -20.21
N VAL A 445 3.96 -8.97 -19.95
CA VAL A 445 4.78 -9.51 -18.85
C VAL A 445 6.25 -9.64 -19.24
N LYS A 446 6.57 -10.12 -20.45
CA LYS A 446 7.97 -10.30 -20.90
C LYS A 446 8.62 -9.11 -21.58
N CYS A 447 7.88 -8.09 -21.99
CA CYS A 447 8.46 -6.96 -22.72
C CYS A 447 8.13 -5.62 -22.09
N ILE A 448 6.86 -5.22 -22.08
CA ILE A 448 6.44 -3.88 -21.64
C ILE A 448 6.71 -3.68 -20.15
N ALA A 449 6.27 -4.56 -19.27
CA ALA A 449 6.39 -4.34 -17.83
C ALA A 449 7.84 -4.24 -17.34
N PRO A 450 8.77 -5.15 -17.73
CA PRO A 450 10.19 -5.01 -17.36
C PRO A 450 10.82 -3.72 -17.92
N LEU A 451 10.51 -3.36 -19.17
CA LEU A 451 11.04 -2.15 -19.80
C LEU A 451 10.50 -0.88 -19.13
N ALA A 452 9.18 -0.79 -18.94
CA ALA A 452 8.53 0.33 -18.30
C ALA A 452 9.00 0.50 -16.86
N LEU A 453 9.15 -0.59 -16.10
CA LEU A 453 9.72 -0.53 -14.74
C LEU A 453 11.16 -0.05 -14.74
N THR A 454 11.98 -0.54 -15.66
CA THR A 454 13.37 -0.08 -15.79
C THR A 454 13.42 1.41 -16.09
N ILE A 455 12.57 1.90 -17.01
CA ILE A 455 12.45 3.31 -17.33
C ILE A 455 12.03 4.12 -16.10
N VAL A 456 10.94 3.74 -15.43
CA VAL A 456 10.44 4.43 -14.24
C VAL A 456 11.51 4.47 -13.14
N LEU A 457 12.21 3.36 -12.91
CA LEU A 457 13.32 3.30 -11.95
C LEU A 457 14.45 4.25 -12.32
N VAL A 458 14.92 4.26 -13.58
CA VAL A 458 16.01 5.16 -14.02
C VAL A 458 15.63 6.63 -13.82
N PHE A 459 14.42 7.02 -14.22
CA PHE A 459 13.95 8.39 -14.02
C PHE A 459 13.73 8.72 -12.55
N SER A 460 13.19 7.79 -11.76
CA SER A 460 13.06 7.96 -10.32
C SER A 460 14.43 8.14 -9.66
N THR A 461 15.45 7.36 -10.03
CA THR A 461 16.82 7.51 -9.52
C THR A 461 17.37 8.90 -9.86
N LYS A 462 17.16 9.38 -11.10
CA LYS A 462 17.56 10.73 -11.51
C LYS A 462 16.90 11.79 -10.64
N THR A 463 15.58 11.73 -10.46
CA THR A 463 14.84 12.67 -9.61
C THR A 463 15.32 12.61 -8.16
N TYR A 464 15.68 11.42 -7.65
CA TYR A 464 16.20 11.28 -6.30
C TYR A 464 17.59 11.90 -6.13
N MET A 465 18.44 11.82 -7.15
CA MET A 465 19.73 12.50 -7.19
C MET A 465 19.56 14.02 -7.21
N GLU A 466 18.68 14.53 -8.08
CA GLU A 466 18.38 15.97 -8.20
C GLU A 466 17.77 16.55 -6.91
N SER A 467 16.94 15.77 -6.21
CA SER A 467 16.31 16.16 -4.94
C SER A 467 17.22 15.96 -3.72
N GLY A 468 18.47 15.52 -3.93
CA GLY A 468 19.46 15.34 -2.87
C GLY A 468 19.19 14.17 -1.93
N TYR A 469 18.32 13.21 -2.26
CA TYR A 469 18.05 12.06 -1.38
C TYR A 469 19.31 11.20 -1.13
N PHE A 470 20.26 11.18 -2.06
CA PHE A 470 21.55 10.50 -1.87
C PHE A 470 22.58 11.31 -1.06
N ASN A 471 22.32 12.59 -0.80
CA ASN A 471 23.19 13.41 0.04
C ASN A 471 23.00 13.07 1.52
N ILE A 472 23.98 13.41 2.36
CA ILE A 472 23.84 13.27 3.82
C ILE A 472 22.64 14.10 4.28
N VAL A 473 22.53 15.34 3.85
CA VAL A 473 21.37 16.21 4.13
C VAL A 473 20.56 16.35 2.84
N PRO A 474 19.34 15.76 2.77
CA PRO A 474 18.45 15.96 1.64
C PRO A 474 17.98 17.40 1.49
N SER A 475 17.65 17.80 0.27
CA SER A 475 17.23 19.18 -0.03
C SER A 475 15.95 19.59 0.72
N PHE A 476 15.05 18.65 1.03
CA PHE A 476 13.81 18.94 1.75
C PHE A 476 14.00 19.27 3.24
N VAL A 477 15.20 19.04 3.81
CA VAL A 477 15.55 19.39 5.20
C VAL A 477 16.71 20.38 5.30
N GLU A 478 17.21 20.89 4.18
CA GLU A 478 18.37 21.80 4.15
C GLU A 478 18.13 23.07 4.97
N GLY A 479 16.90 23.59 4.96
CA GLY A 479 16.47 24.74 5.78
C GLY A 479 16.08 24.40 7.23
N MET A 480 16.17 23.14 7.65
CA MET A 480 15.70 22.67 8.97
C MET A 480 16.76 21.82 9.71
N PRO A 481 17.90 22.40 10.14
CA PRO A 481 18.99 21.65 10.77
C PRO A 481 18.58 20.80 11.96
N GLN A 482 17.60 21.25 12.74
CA GLN A 482 17.05 20.55 13.90
C GLN A 482 16.32 19.23 13.54
N LEU A 483 15.90 19.08 12.28
CA LEU A 483 15.20 17.90 11.78
C LEU A 483 16.14 16.88 11.11
N VAL A 484 17.36 17.27 10.78
CA VAL A 484 18.38 16.39 10.16
C VAL A 484 18.63 15.10 10.96
N PRO A 485 18.72 15.11 12.32
CA PRO A 485 18.90 13.89 13.08
C PRO A 485 17.78 12.85 12.89
N TRP A 486 16.53 13.30 12.64
CA TRP A 486 15.39 12.41 12.38
C TRP A 486 15.51 11.70 11.04
N VAL A 487 15.97 12.41 10.01
CA VAL A 487 16.28 11.82 8.69
C VAL A 487 17.39 10.77 8.81
N GLN A 488 18.47 11.06 9.56
CA GLN A 488 19.53 10.06 9.76
C GLN A 488 19.05 8.86 10.57
N GLY A 489 18.23 9.10 11.60
CA GLY A 489 17.58 8.05 12.37
C GLY A 489 16.75 7.12 11.49
N ALA A 490 15.95 7.69 10.57
CA ALA A 490 15.18 6.91 9.59
C ALA A 490 16.09 6.03 8.73
N ARG A 491 17.18 6.58 8.18
CA ARG A 491 18.14 5.84 7.34
C ARG A 491 18.84 4.70 8.07
N ILE A 492 19.23 4.91 9.33
CA ILE A 492 19.83 3.87 10.16
C ILE A 492 18.82 2.73 10.37
N VAL A 493 17.57 3.07 10.72
CA VAL A 493 16.50 2.07 10.90
C VAL A 493 16.23 1.30 9.60
N ILE A 494 16.14 2.00 8.46
CA ILE A 494 16.00 1.37 7.13
C ILE A 494 17.13 0.36 6.89
N GLY A 495 18.39 0.79 7.06
CA GLY A 495 19.56 -0.07 6.86
C GLY A 495 19.54 -1.31 7.75
N LEU A 496 19.24 -1.15 9.05
CA LEU A 496 19.16 -2.26 9.99
C LEU A 496 18.05 -3.25 9.63
N VAL A 497 16.87 -2.74 9.25
CA VAL A 497 15.72 -3.58 8.85
C VAL A 497 16.01 -4.34 7.57
N LEU A 498 16.64 -3.71 6.56
CA LEU A 498 17.03 -4.39 5.33
C LEU A 498 18.08 -5.49 5.59
N ILE A 499 19.09 -5.21 6.41
CA ILE A 499 20.08 -6.23 6.80
C ILE A 499 19.40 -7.41 7.51
N ALA A 500 18.51 -7.13 8.47
CA ALA A 500 17.76 -8.15 9.19
C ALA A 500 16.87 -8.97 8.23
N GLY A 501 16.16 -8.31 7.31
CA GLY A 501 15.32 -8.95 6.31
C GLY A 501 16.11 -9.88 5.37
N PHE A 502 17.30 -9.46 4.93
CA PHE A 502 18.17 -10.30 4.11
C PHE A 502 18.65 -11.54 4.86
N ILE A 503 19.14 -11.37 6.09
CA ILE A 503 19.62 -12.48 6.93
C ILE A 503 18.48 -13.46 7.19
N GLN A 504 17.31 -12.97 7.58
CA GLN A 504 16.12 -13.76 7.83
C GLN A 504 15.74 -14.56 6.59
N SER A 505 15.60 -13.90 5.44
CA SER A 505 15.13 -14.52 4.22
C SER A 505 16.11 -15.55 3.67
N TYR A 506 17.40 -15.23 3.65
CA TYR A 506 18.45 -16.16 3.24
C TYR A 506 18.52 -17.37 4.18
N THR A 507 18.38 -17.16 5.49
CA THR A 507 18.38 -18.25 6.48
C THR A 507 17.16 -19.15 6.32
N SER A 508 15.97 -18.58 6.08
CA SER A 508 14.75 -19.35 5.79
C SER A 508 14.92 -20.24 4.56
N ILE A 509 15.40 -19.68 3.44
CA ILE A 509 15.70 -20.44 2.21
C ILE A 509 16.74 -21.53 2.49
N LYS A 510 17.81 -21.19 3.20
CA LYS A 510 18.90 -22.14 3.51
C LYS A 510 18.44 -23.31 4.36
N ASN A 511 17.60 -23.06 5.37
CA ASN A 511 17.11 -24.10 6.26
C ASN A 511 16.16 -25.06 5.52
N LYS A 512 15.29 -24.51 4.67
CA LYS A 512 14.27 -25.28 3.94
C LYS A 512 14.82 -26.03 2.71
N TYR A 513 15.85 -25.49 2.04
CA TYR A 513 16.39 -26.02 0.78
C TYR A 513 17.89 -26.36 0.87
N LYS A 514 18.35 -26.80 2.04
CA LYS A 514 19.77 -27.09 2.33
C LYS A 514 20.42 -28.01 1.28
N ASP A 515 19.72 -29.08 0.89
CA ASP A 515 20.25 -30.07 -0.05
C ASP A 515 20.45 -29.48 -1.44
N GLU A 516 19.48 -28.68 -1.92
CA GLU A 516 19.58 -28.00 -3.21
C GLU A 516 20.74 -26.99 -3.25
N LEU A 517 20.98 -26.28 -2.14
CA LEU A 517 22.07 -25.32 -2.05
C LEU A 517 23.44 -25.98 -1.92
N SER A 518 23.52 -27.11 -1.20
CA SER A 518 24.76 -27.87 -1.05
C SER A 518 25.21 -28.46 -2.39
N GLN A 519 24.29 -29.14 -3.09
CA GLN A 519 24.55 -29.77 -4.39
C GLN A 519 24.48 -28.79 -5.56
N ASN A 520 23.91 -27.60 -5.34
CA ASN A 520 23.63 -26.57 -6.35
C ASN A 520 22.83 -27.13 -7.54
N LYS A 521 21.90 -28.05 -7.24
CA LYS A 521 20.98 -28.73 -8.16
C LYS A 521 19.60 -28.80 -7.53
N ILE A 522 18.55 -28.75 -8.34
CA ILE A 522 17.17 -28.88 -7.87
C ILE A 522 16.93 -30.35 -7.51
N THR A 523 16.47 -30.62 -6.29
CA THR A 523 16.16 -31.97 -5.80
C THR A 523 14.68 -32.15 -5.49
N ILE A 524 13.96 -31.07 -5.17
CA ILE A 524 12.53 -31.11 -4.85
C ILE A 524 11.72 -30.54 -6.02
N ARG A 525 11.04 -31.42 -6.75
CA ARG A 525 9.91 -31.07 -7.62
C ARG A 525 8.66 -31.67 -7.01
N VAL A 526 7.72 -30.84 -6.59
CA VAL A 526 6.37 -31.36 -6.28
C VAL A 526 5.74 -31.65 -7.63
N GLU A 527 5.58 -32.93 -7.97
CA GLU A 527 4.89 -33.34 -9.18
C GLU A 527 3.47 -32.72 -9.24
N GLY A 528 3.01 -32.51 -10.47
CA GLY A 528 1.95 -31.57 -10.88
C GLY A 528 0.65 -31.70 -10.12
#